data_AF-A0A3E1P113-F1
#
_entry.id   AF-A0A3E1P113-F1
#
_cell.length_a   1.000
_cell.length_b   1.000
_cell.length_c   1.000
_cell.angle_alpha   90.00
_cell.angle_beta   90.00
_cell.angle_gamma   90.00
#
_symmetry.space_group_name_H-M   'P 1'
#
loop_
_entity.id
_entity.type
_entity.pdbx_description
1 polymer ?
#
loop_
_entity_poly.entity_id
_entity_poly.type
_entity_poly.pdbx_seq_one_letter_code
_entity_poly.pdbx_strand_id
1 'polypeptide(L)'
;MNFNILDRSGRSIFYYLISSTVFAGGSHLLAHIFGNNMWFFAAMCYIQFLILTIFFYHVFKNQLFKKILLIVLGLTTCFAITDFVYLEGPKAYNSYAISIENLFLLLYSVIYFWELMRDEDLVKQSIFVNNLPNFWYNSGLFIYHCSNFMLSLAYNFLQHTDFDRSIQNATLSVTFIGGFAEVVLIFIGLLKAKKFRS
;
A
#
# COMPACT_ATOMS: atom_id res chain seq x y z
N MET A 1 21.43 3.87 -4.56
CA MET A 1 21.08 5.17 -3.94
C MET A 1 21.58 5.14 -2.50
N ASN A 2 22.30 6.17 -2.02
CA ASN A 2 22.93 6.11 -0.69
C ASN A 2 21.86 6.25 0.41
N PHE A 3 21.78 5.27 1.32
CA PHE A 3 20.72 5.12 2.34
C PHE A 3 20.61 6.32 3.30
N ASN A 4 21.69 7.10 3.40
CA ASN A 4 21.79 8.29 4.24
C ASN A 4 21.01 9.50 3.71
N ILE A 5 20.51 9.47 2.47
CA ILE A 5 19.74 10.58 1.87
C ILE A 5 18.25 10.53 2.26
N LEU A 6 17.74 9.38 2.68
CA LEU A 6 16.32 9.20 3.01
C LEU A 6 16.04 9.56 4.48
N ASP A 7 14.93 10.28 4.70
CA ASP A 7 14.32 10.47 6.02
C ASP A 7 13.63 9.16 6.46
N ARG A 8 13.08 9.14 7.69
CA ARG A 8 12.47 7.92 8.24
C ARG A 8 11.31 7.42 7.38
N SER A 9 10.47 8.31 6.84
CA SER A 9 9.37 7.96 5.93
C SER A 9 9.89 7.43 4.58
N GLY A 10 10.92 8.07 4.00
CA GLY A 10 11.54 7.60 2.76
C GLY A 10 12.16 6.20 2.89
N ARG A 11 12.69 5.84 4.06
CA ARG A 11 13.17 4.46 4.32
C ARG A 11 12.03 3.45 4.30
N SER A 12 10.87 3.78 4.86
CA SER A 12 9.69 2.90 4.78
C SER A 12 9.25 2.65 3.34
N ILE A 13 9.23 3.68 2.51
CA ILE A 13 8.93 3.54 1.08
C ILE A 13 9.97 2.66 0.37
N PHE A 14 11.24 2.79 0.71
CA PHE A 14 12.28 1.92 0.17
C PHE A 14 12.09 0.45 0.56
N TYR A 15 11.77 0.17 1.83
CA TYR A 15 11.43 -1.18 2.27
C TYR A 15 10.19 -1.73 1.58
N TYR A 16 9.19 -0.87 1.34
CA TYR A 16 8.00 -1.24 0.58
C TYR A 16 8.36 -1.64 -0.86
N LEU A 17 9.19 -0.87 -1.56
CA LEU A 17 9.64 -1.22 -2.92
C LEU A 17 10.42 -2.54 -2.98
N ILE A 18 11.28 -2.80 -1.98
CA ILE A 18 11.96 -4.09 -1.85
C ILE A 18 10.94 -5.20 -1.65
N SER A 19 10.00 -5.00 -0.72
CA SER A 19 8.92 -5.96 -0.45
C SER A 19 8.10 -6.25 -1.70
N SER A 20 7.75 -5.24 -2.51
CA SER A 20 7.02 -5.41 -3.77
C SER A 20 7.82 -6.19 -4.81
N THR A 21 9.14 -6.01 -4.87
CA THR A 21 10.02 -6.77 -5.76
C THR A 21 10.10 -8.24 -5.33
N VAL A 22 10.26 -8.48 -4.02
CA VAL A 22 10.25 -9.84 -3.43
C VAL A 22 8.89 -10.50 -3.66
N PHE A 23 7.80 -9.73 -3.53
CA PHE A 23 6.46 -10.24 -3.73
C PHE A 23 6.23 -10.67 -5.18
N ALA A 24 6.58 -9.83 -6.16
CA ALA A 24 6.43 -10.16 -7.57
C ALA A 24 7.27 -11.38 -7.97
N GLY A 25 8.57 -11.38 -7.62
CA GLY A 25 9.47 -12.48 -7.96
C GLY A 25 9.14 -13.77 -7.22
N GLY A 26 8.87 -13.68 -5.92
CA GLY A 26 8.51 -14.82 -5.08
C GLY A 26 7.18 -15.45 -5.50
N SER A 27 6.18 -14.65 -5.83
CA SER A 27 4.88 -15.16 -6.31
C SER A 27 5.05 -15.92 -7.62
N HIS A 28 5.79 -15.37 -8.58
CA HIS A 28 6.03 -16.04 -9.87
C HIS A 28 6.80 -17.36 -9.68
N LEU A 29 7.85 -17.36 -8.84
CA LEU A 29 8.64 -18.55 -8.58
C LEU A 29 7.82 -19.64 -7.86
N LEU A 30 7.09 -19.28 -6.82
CA LEU A 30 6.28 -20.24 -6.05
C LEU A 30 5.09 -20.77 -6.85
N ALA A 31 4.48 -19.95 -7.71
CA ALA A 31 3.46 -20.42 -8.64
C ALA A 31 4.02 -21.49 -9.59
N HIS A 32 5.26 -21.32 -10.07
CA HIS A 32 5.90 -22.29 -10.95
C HIS A 32 6.26 -23.61 -10.24
N ILE A 33 6.70 -23.54 -8.98
CA ILE A 33 7.15 -24.73 -8.22
C ILE A 33 5.97 -25.49 -7.60
N PHE A 34 5.04 -24.79 -6.95
CA PHE A 34 3.98 -25.38 -6.12
C PHE A 34 2.59 -25.29 -6.75
N GLY A 35 2.43 -24.56 -7.85
CA GLY A 35 1.14 -24.32 -8.52
C GLY A 35 0.24 -23.31 -7.77
N ASN A 36 0.19 -23.36 -6.44
CA ASN A 36 -0.55 -22.44 -5.59
C ASN A 36 0.41 -21.67 -4.65
N ASN A 37 0.37 -20.35 -4.76
CA ASN A 37 1.18 -19.41 -3.99
C ASN A 37 0.34 -18.44 -3.13
N MET A 38 -0.96 -18.71 -2.95
CA MET A 38 -1.89 -17.77 -2.30
C MET A 38 -1.51 -17.50 -0.84
N TRP A 39 -0.95 -18.50 -0.14
CA TRP A 39 -0.45 -18.33 1.23
C TRP A 39 0.68 -17.29 1.29
N PHE A 40 1.59 -17.31 0.31
CA PHE A 40 2.68 -16.35 0.20
C PHE A 40 2.14 -14.98 -0.20
N PHE A 41 1.13 -14.95 -1.07
CA PHE A 41 0.44 -13.74 -1.47
C PHE A 41 -0.17 -13.01 -0.26
N ALA A 42 -0.96 -13.72 0.55
CA ALA A 42 -1.56 -13.17 1.77
C ALA A 42 -0.50 -12.64 2.74
N ALA A 43 0.59 -13.41 2.96
CA ALA A 43 1.68 -12.99 3.84
C ALA A 43 2.38 -11.71 3.32
N MET A 44 2.63 -11.61 2.02
CA MET A 44 3.30 -10.44 1.43
C MET A 44 2.40 -9.20 1.42
N CYS A 45 1.10 -9.34 1.15
CA CYS A 45 0.15 -8.24 1.29
C CYS A 45 0.14 -7.69 2.72
N TYR A 46 0.07 -8.57 3.71
CA TYR A 46 0.10 -8.16 5.10
C TYR A 46 1.45 -7.50 5.49
N ILE A 47 2.58 -8.03 5.03
CA ILE A 47 3.90 -7.39 5.24
C ILE A 47 3.94 -5.98 4.62
N GLN A 48 3.41 -5.80 3.41
CA GLN A 48 3.32 -4.48 2.78
C GLN A 48 2.42 -3.54 3.59
N PHE A 49 1.27 -4.03 4.08
CA PHE A 49 0.39 -3.28 4.98
C PHE A 49 1.12 -2.82 6.26
N LEU A 50 1.94 -3.67 6.88
CA LEU A 50 2.76 -3.30 8.04
C LEU A 50 3.74 -2.18 7.71
N ILE A 51 4.50 -2.33 6.61
CA ILE A 51 5.49 -1.34 6.18
C ILE A 51 4.83 0.02 5.91
N LEU A 52 3.67 0.01 5.25
CA LEU A 52 2.95 1.23 4.92
C LEU A 52 2.27 1.86 6.15
N THR A 53 1.77 1.05 7.09
CA THR A 53 1.29 1.56 8.38
C THR A 53 2.41 2.26 9.14
N ILE A 54 3.63 1.70 9.11
CA ILE A 54 4.83 2.35 9.68
C ILE A 54 5.14 3.66 8.93
N PHE A 55 5.04 3.69 7.59
CA PHE A 55 5.17 4.93 6.83
C PHE A 55 4.18 6.00 7.33
N PHE A 56 2.89 5.67 7.43
CA PHE A 56 1.85 6.60 7.90
C PHE A 56 2.06 7.07 9.34
N TYR A 57 2.53 6.18 10.22
CA TYR A 57 2.90 6.55 11.59
C TYR A 57 4.00 7.62 11.65
N HIS A 58 4.95 7.59 10.72
CA HIS A 58 6.02 8.57 10.62
C HIS A 58 5.58 9.89 10.01
N VAL A 59 4.69 9.87 9.01
CA VAL A 59 4.28 11.08 8.30
C VAL A 59 3.15 11.84 8.99
N PHE A 60 2.29 11.18 9.77
CA PHE A 60 1.26 11.87 10.54
C PHE A 60 1.87 12.75 11.63
N LYS A 61 1.30 13.95 11.77
CA LYS A 61 1.69 14.90 12.83
C LYS A 61 0.82 14.70 14.08
N ASN A 62 -0.48 14.47 13.91
CA ASN A 62 -1.41 14.35 15.02
C ASN A 62 -1.24 13.02 15.78
N GLN A 63 -1.02 13.12 17.09
CA GLN A 63 -0.85 11.97 17.98
C GLN A 63 -2.11 11.10 18.10
N LEU A 64 -3.30 11.68 17.91
CA LEU A 64 -4.55 10.92 17.88
C LEU A 64 -4.55 9.94 16.71
N PHE A 65 -4.17 10.39 15.51
CA PHE A 65 -4.10 9.51 14.34
C PHE A 65 -3.04 8.42 14.48
N LYS A 66 -1.92 8.70 15.15
CA LYS A 66 -0.93 7.67 15.49
C LYS A 66 -1.47 6.59 16.42
N LYS A 67 -2.29 6.96 17.41
CA LYS A 67 -2.96 5.98 18.27
C LYS A 67 -4.00 5.16 17.50
N ILE A 68 -4.80 5.82 16.66
CA ILE A 68 -5.78 5.15 15.81
C ILE A 68 -5.09 4.16 14.86
N LEU A 69 -3.96 4.54 14.24
CA LEU A 69 -3.15 3.63 13.41
C LEU A 69 -2.77 2.35 14.15
N LEU A 70 -2.30 2.44 15.39
CA LEU A 70 -1.90 1.26 16.17
C LEU A 70 -3.09 0.38 16.56
N ILE A 71 -4.25 0.98 16.86
CA ILE A 71 -5.48 0.23 17.13
C ILE A 71 -5.94 -0.51 15.87
N VAL A 72 -6.00 0.19 14.73
CA VAL A 72 -6.38 -0.39 13.45
C VAL A 72 -5.41 -1.50 13.04
N LEU A 73 -4.10 -1.29 13.22
CA LEU A 73 -3.09 -2.31 13.00
C LEU A 73 -3.40 -3.60 13.77
N GLY A 74 -3.72 -3.49 15.07
CA GLY A 74 -4.11 -4.63 15.89
C GLY A 74 -5.37 -5.33 15.38
N LEU A 75 -6.41 -4.56 15.06
CA LEU A 75 -7.68 -5.10 14.55
C LEU A 75 -7.52 -5.79 13.20
N THR A 76 -6.84 -5.15 12.24
CA THR A 76 -6.57 -5.71 10.92
C THR A 76 -5.68 -6.95 11.01
N THR A 77 -4.72 -6.99 11.94
CA THR A 77 -3.90 -8.19 12.18
C THR A 77 -4.74 -9.36 12.66
N CYS A 78 -5.59 -9.14 13.67
CA CYS A 78 -6.51 -10.18 14.14
C CYS A 78 -7.45 -10.65 13.02
N PHE A 79 -7.95 -9.72 12.20
CA PHE A 79 -8.81 -10.04 11.08
C PHE A 79 -8.08 -10.84 9.99
N ALA A 80 -6.88 -10.44 9.59
CA ALA A 80 -6.07 -11.13 8.59
C ALA A 80 -5.73 -12.57 9.02
N ILE A 81 -5.40 -12.77 10.30
CA ILE A 81 -5.17 -14.13 10.85
C ILE A 81 -6.47 -14.93 10.81
N THR A 82 -7.60 -14.32 11.19
CA THR A 82 -8.91 -14.99 11.18
C THR A 82 -9.29 -15.39 9.75
N ASP A 83 -9.07 -14.50 8.80
CA ASP A 83 -9.39 -14.73 7.39
C ASP A 83 -8.54 -15.86 6.78
N PHE A 84 -7.24 -15.84 7.09
CA PHE A 84 -6.28 -16.85 6.63
C PHE A 84 -6.53 -18.24 7.24
N VAL A 85 -6.97 -18.33 8.50
CA VAL A 85 -7.14 -19.61 9.20
C VAL A 85 -8.56 -20.15 9.09
N TYR A 86 -9.57 -19.30 9.12
CA TYR A 86 -10.97 -19.72 9.31
C TYR A 86 -11.92 -19.34 8.17
N LEU A 87 -11.73 -18.23 7.46
CA LEU A 87 -12.69 -17.76 6.45
C LEU A 87 -12.37 -18.28 5.05
N GLU A 88 -11.29 -17.79 4.43
CA GLU A 88 -10.93 -18.13 3.05
C GLU A 88 -9.83 -19.20 2.97
N GLY A 89 -8.98 -19.27 3.99
CA GLY A 89 -7.93 -20.28 4.08
C GLY A 89 -6.66 -19.94 3.27
N PRO A 90 -5.55 -20.69 3.47
CA PRO A 90 -4.23 -20.39 2.90
C PRO A 90 -4.10 -20.68 1.39
N LYS A 91 -5.09 -21.35 0.78
CA LYS A 91 -5.06 -21.75 -0.63
C LYS A 91 -5.91 -20.85 -1.52
N ALA A 92 -6.71 -19.97 -0.94
CA ALA A 92 -7.56 -19.02 -1.64
C ALA A 92 -6.94 -17.63 -1.58
N TYR A 93 -7.36 -16.76 -2.51
CA TYR A 93 -7.06 -15.34 -2.41
C TYR A 93 -7.83 -14.77 -1.22
N ASN A 94 -7.12 -14.19 -0.24
CA ASN A 94 -7.67 -13.61 0.99
C ASN A 94 -8.34 -12.25 0.72
N SER A 95 -9.41 -12.28 -0.09
CA SER A 95 -10.13 -11.11 -0.58
C SER A 95 -10.64 -10.23 0.54
N TYR A 96 -11.11 -10.80 1.66
CA TYR A 96 -11.64 -10.03 2.78
C TYR A 96 -10.54 -9.25 3.49
N ALA A 97 -9.46 -9.93 3.91
CA ALA A 97 -8.37 -9.27 4.62
C ALA A 97 -7.69 -8.21 3.76
N ILE A 98 -7.38 -8.55 2.51
CA ILE A 98 -6.71 -7.63 1.58
C ILE A 98 -7.60 -6.42 1.28
N SER A 99 -8.93 -6.58 1.17
CA SER A 99 -9.85 -5.45 0.99
C SER A 99 -9.81 -4.49 2.18
N ILE A 100 -9.83 -5.01 3.42
CA ILE A 100 -9.76 -4.19 4.63
C ILE A 100 -8.41 -3.47 4.74
N GLU A 101 -7.30 -4.16 4.45
CA GLU A 101 -5.97 -3.56 4.42
C GLU A 101 -5.90 -2.37 3.45
N ASN A 102 -6.34 -2.56 2.20
CA ASN A 102 -6.36 -1.49 1.19
C ASN A 102 -7.32 -0.34 1.58
N LEU A 103 -8.47 -0.65 2.17
CA LEU A 103 -9.41 0.38 2.65
C LEU A 103 -8.75 1.28 3.71
N PHE A 104 -8.06 0.69 4.68
CA PHE A 104 -7.38 1.49 5.70
C PHE A 104 -6.22 2.29 5.13
N LEU A 105 -5.41 1.73 4.21
CA LEU A 105 -4.35 2.48 3.54
C LEU A 105 -4.89 3.64 2.69
N LEU A 106 -6.05 3.47 2.07
CA LEU A 106 -6.79 4.56 1.41
C LEU A 106 -7.20 5.65 2.39
N LEU A 107 -7.82 5.28 3.52
CA LEU A 107 -8.21 6.23 4.56
C LEU A 107 -7.00 6.98 5.12
N TYR A 108 -5.88 6.28 5.36
CA TYR A 108 -4.65 6.93 5.82
C TYR A 108 -4.11 7.93 4.80
N SER A 109 -4.17 7.58 3.51
CA SER A 109 -3.73 8.45 2.43
C SER A 109 -4.56 9.73 2.34
N VAL A 110 -5.88 9.62 2.51
CA VAL A 110 -6.80 10.77 2.54
C VAL A 110 -6.55 11.63 3.78
N ILE A 111 -6.41 11.02 4.95
CA ILE A 111 -6.09 11.74 6.20
C ILE A 111 -4.77 12.48 6.07
N TYR A 112 -3.75 11.85 5.45
CA TYR A 112 -2.46 12.50 5.21
C TYR A 112 -2.61 13.73 4.34
N PHE A 113 -3.31 13.63 3.20
CA PHE A 113 -3.57 14.80 2.36
C PHE A 113 -4.33 15.89 3.10
N TRP A 114 -5.29 15.52 3.94
CA TRP A 114 -6.04 16.48 4.75
C TRP A 114 -5.18 17.18 5.80
N GLU A 115 -4.31 16.46 6.53
CA GLU A 115 -3.34 17.07 7.44
C GLU A 115 -2.39 18.02 6.68
N LEU A 116 -1.91 17.57 5.52
CA LEU A 116 -0.95 18.31 4.70
C LEU A 116 -1.52 19.62 4.13
N MET A 117 -2.79 19.64 3.74
CA MET A 117 -3.47 20.87 3.29
C MET A 117 -3.74 21.87 4.43
N ARG A 118 -3.82 21.39 5.68
CA ARG A 118 -4.08 22.22 6.87
C ARG A 118 -2.80 22.62 7.60
N ASP A 119 -1.64 22.32 7.04
CA ASP A 119 -0.35 22.57 7.66
C ASP A 119 0.04 24.05 7.55
N GLU A 120 -0.27 24.81 8.60
CA GLU A 120 -0.03 26.26 8.64
C GLU A 120 1.44 26.64 8.43
N ASP A 121 2.38 25.78 8.83
CA ASP A 121 3.81 26.05 8.68
C ASP A 121 4.23 26.06 7.20
N LEU A 122 3.67 25.15 6.40
CA LEU A 122 3.93 25.11 4.95
C LEU A 122 3.31 26.31 4.24
N VAL A 123 2.10 26.70 4.65
CA VAL A 123 1.41 27.89 4.12
C VAL A 123 2.20 29.16 4.44
N LYS A 124 2.67 29.30 5.68
CA LYS A 124 3.49 30.45 6.12
C LYS A 124 4.82 30.53 5.40
N GLN A 125 5.44 29.39 5.08
CA GLN A 125 6.72 29.33 4.37
C GLN A 125 6.57 29.37 2.84
N SER A 126 5.35 29.48 2.30
CA SER A 126 5.06 29.41 0.84
C SER A 126 5.66 28.17 0.16
N ILE A 127 5.83 27.07 0.91
CA ILE A 127 6.33 25.82 0.37
C ILE A 127 5.18 25.14 -0.33
N PHE A 128 5.25 25.08 -1.66
CA PHE A 128 4.30 24.28 -2.42
C PHE A 128 4.36 22.82 -1.98
N VAL A 129 3.20 22.26 -1.63
CA VAL A 129 3.04 20.89 -1.16
C VAL A 129 3.65 19.86 -2.13
N ASN A 130 3.58 20.14 -3.43
CA ASN A 130 4.16 19.33 -4.50
C ASN A 130 5.71 19.29 -4.52
N ASN A 131 6.38 20.04 -3.65
CA ASN A 131 7.83 19.91 -3.49
C ASN A 131 8.18 18.84 -2.45
N LEU A 132 7.25 18.48 -1.56
CA LEU A 132 7.50 17.51 -0.51
C LEU A 132 7.56 16.08 -1.09
N PRO A 133 8.61 15.30 -0.80
CA PRO A 133 8.71 13.91 -1.26
C PRO A 133 7.53 13.05 -0.81
N ASN A 134 7.10 13.22 0.44
CA ASN A 134 6.01 12.45 1.05
C ASN A 134 4.65 12.68 0.36
N PHE A 135 4.43 13.86 -0.25
CA PHE A 135 3.24 14.12 -1.07
C PHE A 135 3.19 13.17 -2.28
N TRP A 136 4.31 13.00 -2.98
CA TRP A 136 4.41 12.13 -4.15
C TRP A 136 4.33 10.65 -3.78
N TYR A 137 4.99 10.25 -2.69
CA TYR A 137 4.85 8.89 -2.15
C TYR A 137 3.39 8.57 -1.84
N ASN A 138 2.71 9.43 -1.10
CA ASN A 138 1.30 9.23 -0.75
C ASN A 138 0.38 9.22 -1.99
N SER A 139 0.65 10.07 -2.97
CA SER A 139 -0.12 10.10 -4.22
C SER A 139 -0.03 8.79 -4.99
N GLY A 140 1.18 8.21 -5.07
CA GLY A 140 1.38 6.91 -5.70
C GLY A 140 0.64 5.80 -4.97
N LEU A 141 0.83 5.71 -3.65
CA LEU A 141 0.17 4.73 -2.79
C LEU A 141 -1.35 4.83 -2.88
N PHE A 142 -1.91 6.05 -2.84
CA PHE A 142 -3.35 6.27 -2.93
C PHE A 142 -3.95 5.71 -4.23
N ILE A 143 -3.31 5.99 -5.37
CA ILE A 143 -3.79 5.51 -6.68
C ILE A 143 -3.72 3.98 -6.73
N TYR A 144 -2.60 3.39 -6.31
CA TYR A 144 -2.44 1.94 -6.28
C TYR A 144 -3.47 1.28 -5.38
N HIS A 145 -3.62 1.71 -4.13
CA HIS A 145 -4.59 1.11 -3.21
C HIS A 145 -6.03 1.31 -3.65
N CYS A 146 -6.36 2.37 -4.38
CA CYS A 146 -7.68 2.54 -4.99
C CYS A 146 -7.94 1.42 -6.01
N SER A 147 -6.99 1.21 -6.92
CA SER A 147 -7.09 0.14 -7.93
C SER A 147 -7.07 -1.27 -7.33
N ASN A 148 -6.28 -1.49 -6.28
CA ASN A 148 -6.12 -2.79 -5.63
C ASN A 148 -7.29 -3.13 -4.70
N PHE A 149 -7.93 -2.12 -4.10
CA PHE A 149 -9.19 -2.29 -3.38
C PHE A 149 -10.31 -2.75 -4.32
N MET A 150 -10.44 -2.11 -5.49
CA MET A 150 -11.41 -2.54 -6.51
C MET A 150 -11.14 -3.98 -6.99
N LEU A 151 -9.87 -4.34 -7.21
CA LEU A 151 -9.47 -5.71 -7.54
C LEU A 151 -9.91 -6.70 -6.46
N SER A 152 -9.61 -6.39 -5.20
CA SER A 152 -9.88 -7.31 -4.08
C SER A 152 -11.38 -7.54 -3.88
N LEU A 153 -12.19 -6.49 -4.02
CA LEU A 153 -13.65 -6.62 -4.03
C LEU A 153 -14.15 -7.44 -5.23
N ALA A 154 -13.60 -7.21 -6.42
CA ALA A 154 -14.00 -7.99 -7.60
C ALA A 154 -13.65 -9.48 -7.45
N TYR A 155 -12.49 -9.81 -6.88
CA TYR A 155 -12.10 -11.20 -6.61
C TYR A 155 -12.99 -11.87 -5.57
N ASN A 156 -13.47 -11.12 -4.57
CA ASN A 156 -14.47 -11.63 -3.64
C ASN A 156 -15.74 -12.11 -4.37
N PHE A 157 -16.23 -11.34 -5.35
CA PHE A 157 -17.37 -11.77 -6.18
C PHE A 157 -17.00 -12.94 -7.10
N LEU A 158 -15.86 -12.86 -7.79
CA LEU A 158 -15.42 -13.87 -8.76
C LEU A 158 -15.15 -15.24 -8.13
N GLN A 159 -14.77 -15.32 -6.86
CA GLN A 159 -14.61 -16.59 -6.13
C GLN A 159 -15.94 -17.29 -5.83
N HIS A 160 -17.06 -16.57 -5.90
CA HIS A 160 -18.39 -17.07 -5.57
C HIS A 160 -19.34 -17.14 -6.77
N THR A 161 -18.89 -16.72 -7.96
CA THR A 161 -19.67 -16.77 -9.20
C THR A 161 -18.95 -17.60 -10.27
N ASP A 162 -19.62 -17.83 -11.40
CA ASP A 162 -18.96 -18.40 -12.58
C ASP A 162 -17.78 -17.52 -13.02
N PHE A 163 -16.70 -18.19 -13.41
CA PHE A 163 -15.46 -17.53 -13.77
C PHE A 163 -15.60 -16.68 -15.04
N ASP A 164 -15.64 -15.36 -14.88
CA ASP A 164 -15.58 -14.42 -15.99
C ASP A 164 -14.17 -13.87 -16.20
N ARG A 165 -13.51 -14.39 -17.24
CA ARG A 165 -12.16 -14.00 -17.63
C ARG A 165 -12.06 -12.53 -18.07
N SER A 166 -13.15 -11.95 -18.58
CA SER A 166 -13.18 -10.54 -18.98
C SER A 166 -13.08 -9.62 -17.77
N ILE A 167 -13.87 -9.89 -16.73
CA ILE A 167 -13.85 -9.12 -15.47
C ILE A 167 -12.49 -9.27 -14.79
N GLN A 168 -11.92 -10.47 -14.78
CA GLN A 168 -10.59 -10.71 -14.22
C GLN A 168 -9.51 -9.90 -14.97
N ASN A 169 -9.50 -9.93 -16.30
CA ASN A 169 -8.52 -9.19 -17.09
C ASN A 169 -8.68 -7.67 -16.94
N ALA A 170 -9.92 -7.18 -16.88
CA ALA A 170 -10.19 -5.75 -16.70
C ALA A 170 -9.70 -5.26 -15.33
N THR A 171 -10.01 -6.00 -14.26
CA THR A 171 -9.59 -5.64 -12.90
C THR A 171 -8.07 -5.69 -12.74
N LEU A 172 -7.41 -6.73 -13.27
CA LEU A 172 -5.94 -6.79 -13.31
C LEU A 172 -5.33 -5.61 -14.08
N SER A 173 -5.91 -5.23 -15.22
CA SER A 173 -5.43 -4.11 -16.02
C SER A 173 -5.50 -2.79 -15.25
N VAL A 174 -6.60 -2.55 -14.53
CA VAL A 174 -6.77 -1.38 -13.66
C VAL A 174 -5.70 -1.36 -12.57
N THR A 175 -5.41 -2.50 -11.94
CA THR A 175 -4.34 -2.60 -10.92
C THR A 175 -2.95 -2.38 -11.50
N PHE A 176 -2.67 -2.86 -12.71
CA PHE A 176 -1.38 -2.59 -13.38
C PHE A 176 -1.19 -1.11 -13.70
N ILE A 177 -2.24 -0.43 -14.16
CA ILE A 177 -2.20 1.02 -14.39
C ILE A 177 -1.94 1.75 -13.06
N GLY A 178 -2.61 1.33 -11.98
CA GLY A 178 -2.38 1.88 -10.64
C GLY A 178 -0.95 1.68 -10.14
N GLY A 179 -0.41 0.47 -10.29
CA GLY A 179 0.98 0.16 -9.92
C GLY A 179 2.01 0.91 -10.75
N PHE A 180 1.76 1.12 -12.06
CA PHE A 180 2.62 1.94 -12.89
C PHE A 180 2.62 3.40 -12.42
N ALA A 181 1.44 3.97 -12.17
CA ALA A 181 1.30 5.33 -11.65
C ALA A 181 2.01 5.48 -10.30
N GLU A 182 1.87 4.49 -9.40
CA GLU A 182 2.57 4.45 -8.12
C GLU A 182 4.09 4.52 -8.28
N VAL A 183 4.68 3.65 -9.10
CA VAL A 183 6.12 3.63 -9.31
C VAL A 183 6.63 4.96 -9.86
N VAL A 184 5.92 5.55 -10.83
CA VAL A 184 6.27 6.86 -11.41
C VAL A 184 6.23 7.96 -10.34
N LEU A 185 5.17 8.00 -9.53
CA LEU A 185 5.01 9.03 -8.49
C LEU A 185 6.03 8.85 -7.36
N ILE A 186 6.31 7.62 -6.94
CA ILE A 186 7.37 7.34 -5.96
C ILE A 186 8.73 7.79 -6.50
N PHE A 187 9.02 7.53 -7.78
CA PHE A 187 10.25 7.99 -8.41
C PHE A 187 10.37 9.52 -8.40
N ILE A 188 9.29 10.25 -8.71
CA ILE A 188 9.26 11.72 -8.60
C ILE A 188 9.54 12.15 -7.15
N GLY A 189 8.95 11.49 -6.16
CA GLY A 189 9.21 11.74 -4.75
C GLY A 189 10.69 11.56 -4.38
N LEU A 190 11.34 10.50 -4.88
CA LEU A 190 12.76 10.23 -4.67
C LEU A 190 13.65 11.33 -5.29
N LEU A 191 13.31 11.82 -6.50
CA LEU A 191 14.03 12.93 -7.13
C LEU A 191 13.91 14.22 -6.31
N LYS A 192 12.73 14.51 -5.76
CA LYS A 192 12.52 15.65 -4.86
C LYS A 192 13.31 15.49 -3.57
N ALA A 193 13.34 14.30 -2.97
CA ALA A 193 14.08 14.04 -1.74
C ALA A 193 15.59 14.30 -1.90
N LYS A 194 16.16 13.92 -3.06
CA LYS A 194 17.55 14.21 -3.39
C LYS A 194 17.82 15.71 -3.49
N LYS A 195 16.90 16.48 -4.09
CA LYS A 195 17.06 17.94 -4.26
C LYS A 195 17.00 18.71 -2.94
N PHE A 196 16.20 18.26 -1.96
CA PHE A 196 16.08 18.94 -0.65
C PHE A 196 17.32 18.79 0.24
N ARG A 197 18.20 17.81 -0.03
CA ARG A 197 19.41 17.55 0.78
C ARG A 197 20.72 17.88 0.07
N SER A 198 20.66 18.34 -1.18
CA SER A 198 21.80 18.86 -1.94
C SER A 198 21.85 20.37 -1.83
#